data_AF-A0A834K4E3-F1
#
_entry.id   AF-A0A834K4E3-F1
#
_cell.length_a   1.000
_cell.length_b   1.000
_cell.length_c   1.000
_cell.angle_alpha   90.00
_cell.angle_beta   90.00
_cell.angle_gamma   90.00
#
_symmetry.space_group_name_H-M   'P 1'
#
loop_
_entity.id
_entity.type
_entity.pdbx_description
1 polymer ?
#
loop_
_entity_poly.entity_id
_entity_poly.type
_entity_poly.pdbx_seq_one_letter_code
_entity_poly.pdbx_strand_id
1 'polypeptide(L)'
;MCDDDVAALVVDNGSGMCKAGFAGDDAPRAVFPSIVGRPRHQTVYNSIMKCDVDIRKDLYANTVLSGGTTMYPGIADRMQKEITALAPSTIKIKIIAPPERKYSVWIGGSILASLSTFQQMWISKQEYDESGPGIVHRKCF
;
A
#
# COMPACT_ATOMS: atom_id res chain seq x y z
N MET A 1 -33.59 -40.41 -14.43
CA MET A 1 -32.39 -39.65 -14.03
C MET A 1 -32.80 -38.20 -14.07
N CYS A 2 -32.78 -37.50 -12.93
CA CYS A 2 -32.91 -36.05 -12.95
C CYS A 2 -31.67 -35.52 -13.68
N ASP A 3 -31.87 -34.85 -14.82
CA ASP A 3 -30.88 -33.88 -15.29
C ASP A 3 -30.93 -32.76 -14.25
N ASP A 4 -30.05 -32.84 -13.26
CA ASP A 4 -29.69 -31.65 -12.49
C ASP A 4 -28.96 -30.77 -13.51
N ASP A 5 -29.67 -29.79 -14.10
CA ASP A 5 -29.08 -28.79 -14.99
C ASP A 5 -27.91 -28.10 -14.26
N VAL A 6 -26.69 -28.58 -14.51
CA VAL A 6 -25.48 -28.03 -13.90
C VAL A 6 -25.18 -26.70 -14.60
N ALA A 7 -25.74 -25.62 -14.07
CA ALA A 7 -25.42 -24.27 -14.53
C ALA A 7 -23.98 -23.90 -14.12
N ALA A 8 -23.15 -23.55 -15.10
CA ALA A 8 -21.77 -23.14 -14.84
C ALA A 8 -21.72 -21.83 -14.02
N LEU A 9 -20.85 -21.77 -13.02
CA LEU A 9 -20.53 -20.53 -12.31
C LEU A 9 -19.55 -19.69 -13.14
N VAL A 10 -19.93 -18.47 -13.47
CA VAL A 10 -19.06 -17.48 -14.10
C VAL A 10 -18.44 -16.61 -13.02
N VAL A 11 -17.11 -16.55 -12.96
CA VAL A 11 -16.36 -15.67 -12.05
C VAL A 11 -15.50 -14.71 -12.87
N ASP A 12 -15.88 -13.44 -12.89
CA ASP A 12 -15.13 -12.35 -13.51
C ASP A 12 -14.31 -11.62 -12.44
N ASN A 13 -13.00 -11.87 -12.43
CA ASN A 13 -12.06 -11.23 -11.52
C ASN A 13 -11.50 -9.94 -12.13
N GLY A 14 -12.30 -8.87 -12.07
CA GLY A 14 -11.83 -7.52 -12.42
C GLY A 14 -10.92 -6.93 -11.34
N SER A 15 -10.14 -5.90 -11.66
CA SER A 15 -9.28 -5.21 -10.68
C SER A 15 -10.02 -4.23 -9.76
N GLY A 16 -11.24 -3.82 -10.15
CA GLY A 16 -12.12 -2.96 -9.35
C GLY A 16 -13.31 -3.71 -8.76
N MET A 17 -13.95 -4.57 -9.55
CA MET A 17 -15.15 -5.33 -9.17
C MET A 17 -15.02 -6.79 -9.58
N CYS A 18 -15.23 -7.69 -8.62
CA CYS A 18 -15.45 -9.11 -8.84
C CYS A 18 -16.94 -9.34 -9.05
N LYS A 19 -17.27 -10.15 -10.05
CA LYS A 19 -18.66 -10.47 -10.37
C LYS A 19 -18.82 -11.98 -10.42
N ALA A 20 -19.94 -12.48 -9.91
CA ALA A 20 -20.27 -13.88 -9.94
C ALA A 20 -21.75 -14.09 -10.30
N GLY A 21 -22.04 -15.10 -11.11
CA GLY A 21 -23.40 -15.45 -11.54
C GLY A 21 -23.43 -16.81 -12.25
N PHE A 22 -24.61 -17.27 -12.63
CA PHE A 22 -24.73 -18.50 -13.42
C PHE A 22 -24.69 -18.18 -14.92
N ALA A 23 -24.12 -19.09 -15.70
CA ALA A 23 -24.14 -18.98 -17.15
C ALA A 23 -25.59 -18.98 -17.65
N GLY A 24 -25.96 -17.98 -18.45
CA GLY A 24 -27.33 -17.77 -18.94
C GLY A 24 -28.11 -16.69 -18.20
N ASP A 25 -27.63 -16.19 -17.05
CA ASP A 25 -28.23 -15.04 -16.37
C ASP A 25 -28.05 -13.74 -17.20
N ASP A 26 -29.05 -12.86 -17.20
CA ASP A 26 -28.98 -11.54 -17.86
C ASP A 26 -27.96 -10.60 -17.22
N ALA A 27 -27.57 -10.85 -15.96
CA ALA A 27 -26.65 -10.02 -15.18
C ALA A 27 -25.98 -10.85 -14.06
N PRO A 28 -24.80 -10.43 -13.56
CA PRO A 28 -24.16 -11.10 -12.42
C PRO A 28 -25.04 -11.02 -11.16
N ARG A 29 -25.18 -12.15 -10.46
CA ARG A 29 -25.95 -12.25 -9.21
C ARG A 29 -25.27 -11.56 -8.03
N ALA A 30 -23.94 -11.48 -8.06
CA ALA A 30 -23.16 -10.75 -7.07
C ALA A 30 -22.15 -9.86 -7.77
N VAL A 31 -22.06 -8.62 -7.32
CA VAL A 31 -21.02 -7.66 -7.71
C VAL A 31 -20.44 -7.11 -6.42
N PHE A 32 -19.14 -7.29 -6.21
CA PHE A 32 -18.45 -6.79 -5.02
C PHE A 32 -17.09 -6.22 -5.39
N PRO A 33 -16.56 -5.25 -4.63
CA PRO A 33 -15.22 -4.75 -4.86
C PRO A 33 -14.20 -5.89 -4.80
N SER A 34 -13.35 -6.02 -5.82
CA SER A 34 -12.29 -7.04 -5.84
C SER A 34 -11.24 -6.82 -4.78
N ILE A 35 -11.14 -5.57 -4.30
CA ILE A 35 -10.21 -5.17 -3.26
C ILE A 35 -10.94 -5.16 -1.93
N VAL A 36 -10.76 -6.25 -1.19
CA VAL A 36 -11.12 -6.32 0.23
C VAL A 36 -10.00 -5.69 1.04
N GLY A 37 -10.10 -4.38 1.29
CA GLY A 37 -9.16 -3.66 2.15
C GLY A 37 -9.55 -3.81 3.62
N ARG A 38 -8.73 -4.48 4.44
CA ARG A 38 -8.85 -4.35 5.90
C ARG A 38 -8.37 -2.95 6.31
N PRO A 39 -9.09 -2.23 7.19
CA PRO A 39 -8.65 -0.92 7.65
C PRO A 39 -7.27 -1.03 8.30
N ARG A 40 -6.28 -0.28 7.80
CA ARG A 40 -4.90 -0.26 8.34
C ARG A 40 -4.68 0.85 9.38
N HIS A 41 -5.69 1.65 9.70
CA HIS A 41 -5.57 2.78 10.62
C HIS A 41 -5.15 2.35 12.04
N GLN A 42 -5.63 1.21 12.54
CA GLN A 42 -5.23 0.70 13.85
C GLN A 42 -3.74 0.32 13.88
N THR A 43 -3.23 -0.30 12.81
CA THR A 43 -1.80 -0.62 12.71
C THR A 43 -0.97 0.65 12.69
N VAL A 44 -1.37 1.68 11.95
CA VAL A 44 -0.65 2.96 11.90
C VAL A 44 -0.63 3.62 13.28
N TYR A 45 -1.78 3.72 13.95
CA TYR A 45 -1.87 4.25 15.31
C TYR A 45 -0.99 3.47 16.29
N ASN A 46 -1.09 2.14 16.30
CA ASN A 46 -0.31 1.28 17.20
C ASN A 46 1.19 1.42 16.95
N SER A 47 1.62 1.53 15.69
CA SER A 47 3.03 1.73 15.36
C SER A 47 3.54 3.08 15.86
N ILE A 48 2.79 4.17 15.66
CA ILE A 48 3.18 5.50 16.15
C ILE A 48 3.18 5.55 17.68
N MET A 49 2.25 4.85 18.34
CA MET A 49 2.20 4.79 19.81
C MET A 49 3.33 3.95 20.43
N LYS A 50 4.02 3.12 19.64
CA LYS A 50 5.25 2.44 20.08
C LYS A 50 6.50 3.31 19.95
N CYS A 51 6.44 4.41 19.21
CA CYS A 51 7.54 5.35 19.06
C CYS A 51 7.67 6.27 20.28
N ASP A 52 8.83 6.89 20.46
CA ASP A 52 9.06 7.91 21.48
C ASP A 52 8.09 9.07 21.34
N VAL A 53 7.63 9.61 22.47
CA VAL A 53 6.58 10.63 22.51
C VAL A 53 6.94 11.88 21.69
N ASP A 54 8.22 12.24 21.67
CA ASP A 54 8.73 13.45 21.04
C ASP A 54 8.58 13.41 19.50
N ILE A 55 8.62 12.22 18.89
CA ILE A 55 8.53 12.09 17.42
C ILE A 55 7.10 11.82 16.92
N ARG A 56 6.15 11.46 17.81
CA ARG A 56 4.79 11.06 17.40
C ARG A 56 4.07 12.15 16.64
N LYS A 57 4.21 13.40 17.09
CA LYS A 57 3.58 14.56 16.45
C LYS A 57 4.03 14.69 14.98
N ASP A 58 5.32 14.51 14.73
CA ASP A 58 5.88 14.61 13.39
C ASP A 58 5.47 13.43 12.52
N LEU A 59 5.41 12.21 13.07
CA LEU A 59 4.92 11.04 12.35
C LEU A 59 3.47 11.22 11.89
N TYR A 60 2.58 11.74 12.75
CA TYR A 60 1.19 12.02 12.41
C TYR A 60 1.02 13.16 11.39
N ALA A 61 1.92 14.14 11.41
CA ALA A 61 1.88 15.29 10.49
C ALA A 61 2.49 15.01 9.11
N ASN A 62 3.19 13.87 8.94
CA ASN A 62 3.96 13.55 7.74
C ASN A 62 3.65 12.15 7.18
N THR A 63 2.39 11.71 7.24
CA THR A 63 1.99 10.42 6.66
C THR A 63 1.76 10.53 5.15
N VAL A 64 2.58 9.86 4.34
CA VAL A 64 2.48 9.87 2.87
C VAL A 64 1.85 8.58 2.36
N LEU A 65 0.86 8.69 1.48
CA LEU A 65 0.27 7.57 0.75
C LEU A 65 1.03 7.35 -0.56
N SER A 66 1.45 6.09 -0.80
CA SER A 66 2.16 5.68 -2.00
C SER A 66 1.67 4.33 -2.51
N GLY A 67 1.78 4.10 -3.82
CA GLY A 67 1.42 2.85 -4.48
C GLY A 67 0.00 2.83 -5.06
N GLY A 68 -0.26 1.87 -5.96
CA GLY A 68 -1.49 1.81 -6.75
C GLY A 68 -2.78 1.68 -5.94
N THR A 69 -2.78 0.94 -4.83
CA THR A 69 -3.97 0.77 -3.98
C THR A 69 -4.35 2.06 -3.24
N THR A 70 -3.43 3.01 -3.09
CA THR A 70 -3.76 4.34 -2.53
C THR A 70 -4.41 5.28 -3.56
N MET A 71 -4.60 4.81 -4.81
CA MET A 71 -5.26 5.58 -5.86
C MET A 71 -6.79 5.50 -5.80
N TYR A 72 -7.37 4.63 -4.96
CA TYR A 72 -8.83 4.58 -4.82
C TYR A 72 -9.40 5.94 -4.38
N PRO A 73 -10.47 6.43 -5.04
CA PRO A 73 -11.13 7.67 -4.64
C PRO A 73 -11.54 7.65 -3.16
N GLY A 74 -11.33 8.77 -2.46
CA GLY A 74 -11.70 8.94 -1.05
C GLY A 74 -10.82 8.19 -0.03
N ILE A 75 -9.79 7.44 -0.47
CA ILE A 75 -8.95 6.70 0.49
C ILE A 75 -8.12 7.61 1.39
N ALA A 76 -7.66 8.75 0.88
CA ALA A 76 -6.92 9.74 1.67
C ALA A 76 -7.82 10.36 2.74
N ASP A 77 -9.04 10.76 2.37
CA ASP A 77 -10.02 11.35 3.30
C ASP A 77 -10.47 10.34 4.35
N ARG A 78 -10.70 9.09 3.94
CA ARG A 78 -11.03 8.00 4.85
C ARG A 78 -9.90 7.77 5.85
N MET A 79 -8.65 7.67 5.39
CA MET A 79 -7.48 7.50 6.25
C MET A 79 -7.32 8.66 7.23
N GLN A 80 -7.49 9.89 6.74
CA GLN A 80 -7.46 11.10 7.55
C GLN A 80 -8.50 11.06 8.67
N LYS A 81 -9.76 10.72 8.33
CA LYS A 81 -10.85 10.60 9.29
C LYS A 81 -10.60 9.50 10.33
N GLU A 82 -10.19 8.31 9.89
CA GLU A 82 -9.98 7.15 10.77
C GLU A 82 -8.80 7.36 11.73
N ILE A 83 -7.70 7.98 11.27
CA ILE A 83 -6.57 8.30 12.15
C ILE A 83 -6.90 9.44 13.12
N THR A 84 -7.59 10.48 12.67
CA THR A 84 -8.05 11.57 13.56
C THR A 84 -8.96 11.04 14.68
N ALA A 85 -9.78 10.01 14.42
CA ALA A 85 -10.63 9.41 15.43
C ALA A 85 -9.86 8.63 16.52
N LEU A 86 -8.64 8.15 16.21
CA LEU A 86 -7.81 7.40 17.15
C LEU A 86 -6.74 8.24 17.85
N ALA A 87 -6.19 9.23 17.16
CA ALA A 87 -5.09 10.02 17.67
C ALA A 87 -5.54 11.02 18.76
N PRO A 88 -4.65 11.41 19.70
CA PRO A 88 -4.94 12.47 20.66
C PRO A 88 -5.39 13.76 19.97
N SER A 89 -6.42 14.42 20.50
CA SER A 89 -7.05 15.62 19.89
C SER A 89 -6.13 16.83 19.75
N THR A 90 -5.01 16.86 20.49
CA THR A 90 -3.99 17.91 20.41
C THR A 90 -3.05 17.75 19.21
N ILE A 91 -3.10 16.62 18.50
CA ILE A 91 -2.21 16.32 17.38
C ILE A 91 -2.93 16.61 16.06
N LYS A 92 -2.31 17.45 15.23
CA LYS A 92 -2.75 17.68 13.86
C LYS A 92 -2.34 16.50 12.98
N ILE A 93 -3.31 15.77 12.46
CA ILE A 93 -3.10 14.67 11.52
C ILE A 93 -3.07 15.23 10.10
N LYS A 94 -2.08 14.81 9.29
CA LYS A 94 -2.00 15.19 7.87
C LYS A 94 -1.65 13.97 7.02
N ILE A 95 -2.59 13.59 6.16
CA ILE A 95 -2.38 12.58 5.11
C ILE A 95 -1.99 13.29 3.81
N ILE A 96 -0.83 12.94 3.27
CA ILE A 96 -0.28 13.48 2.02
C ILE A 96 -0.48 12.43 0.93
N ALA A 97 -1.31 12.72 -0.07
CA ALA A 97 -1.60 11.80 -1.17
C ALA A 97 -1.29 12.47 -2.52
N PRO A 98 -0.02 12.47 -2.96
CA PRO A 98 0.37 13.11 -4.23
C PRO A 98 -0.40 12.52 -5.42
N PRO A 99 -0.78 13.31 -6.44
CA PRO A 99 -1.48 12.79 -7.62
C PRO A 99 -0.70 11.67 -8.36
N GLU A 100 0.62 11.81 -8.41
CA GLU A 100 1.56 10.89 -9.03
C GLU A 100 1.98 9.73 -8.11
N ARG A 101 1.30 9.51 -6.98
CA ARG A 101 1.69 8.53 -5.96
C ARG A 101 1.78 7.06 -6.41
N LYS A 102 1.21 6.74 -7.57
CA LYS A 102 1.45 5.47 -8.28
C LYS A 102 2.91 5.27 -8.70
N TYR A 103 3.66 6.36 -8.88
CA TYR A 103 5.06 6.38 -9.30
C TYR A 103 6.02 6.85 -8.20
N SER A 104 5.55 7.25 -7.01
CA SER A 104 6.43 7.81 -5.97
C SER A 104 7.60 6.90 -5.59
N VAL A 105 7.40 5.58 -5.53
CA VAL A 105 8.50 4.63 -5.23
C VAL A 105 9.56 4.67 -6.33
N TRP A 106 9.14 4.68 -7.60
CA TRP A 106 10.05 4.77 -8.74
C TRP A 106 10.81 6.10 -8.74
N ILE A 107 10.09 7.21 -8.55
CA ILE A 107 10.68 8.55 -8.49
C ILE A 107 11.70 8.65 -7.35
N GLY A 108 11.34 8.18 -6.15
CA GLY A 108 12.25 8.17 -4.99
C GLY A 108 13.50 7.34 -5.24
N GLY A 109 13.36 6.15 -5.83
CA GLY A 109 14.49 5.30 -6.21
C GLY A 109 15.39 5.94 -7.26
N SER A 110 14.81 6.57 -8.28
CA SER A 110 15.55 7.26 -9.34
C SER A 110 16.34 8.46 -8.81
N ILE A 111 15.74 9.25 -7.90
CA ILE A 111 16.42 10.37 -7.24
C ILE A 111 17.57 9.83 -6.39
N LEU A 112 17.30 8.86 -5.51
CA LEU A 112 18.29 8.28 -4.60
C LEU A 112 19.49 7.71 -5.36
N ALA A 113 19.25 6.93 -6.42
CA ALA A 113 20.30 6.35 -7.26
C ALA A 113 21.14 7.42 -8.00
N SER A 114 20.58 8.61 -8.23
CA SER A 114 21.28 9.69 -8.93
C SER A 114 22.10 10.60 -7.99
N LEU A 115 21.98 10.44 -6.67
CA LEU A 115 22.75 11.25 -5.71
C LEU A 115 24.21 10.81 -5.69
N SER A 116 25.15 11.75 -5.88
CA SER A 116 26.60 11.47 -5.79
C SER A 116 27.01 10.91 -4.43
N THR A 117 26.37 11.38 -3.35
CA THR A 117 26.57 10.85 -1.99
C THR A 117 26.12 9.40 -1.86
N PHE A 118 25.13 8.96 -2.64
CA PHE A 118 24.63 7.60 -2.60
C PHE A 118 25.50 6.62 -3.42
N GLN A 119 26.37 7.12 -4.30
CA GLN A 119 27.29 6.27 -5.07
C GLN A 119 28.24 5.47 -4.16
N GLN A 120 28.62 6.01 -3.00
CA GLN A 120 29.44 5.30 -2.02
C GLN A 120 28.74 4.08 -1.42
N MET A 121 27.41 4.08 -1.44
CA MET A 121 26.57 2.97 -0.95
C MET A 121 26.34 1.90 -2.00
N TRP A 122 26.79 2.10 -3.24
CA TRP A 122 26.65 1.10 -4.28
C TRP A 122 27.46 -0.15 -3.94
N ILE A 123 26.94 -1.30 -4.38
CA ILE A 123 27.64 -2.58 -4.31
C ILE A 123 28.15 -2.87 -5.70
N SER A 124 29.46 -2.76 -5.89
CA SER A 124 30.08 -3.14 -7.16
C SER A 124 30.09 -4.66 -7.31
N LYS A 125 30.25 -5.12 -8.56
CA LYS A 125 30.41 -6.55 -8.85
C LYS A 125 31.60 -7.15 -8.09
N GLN A 126 32.73 -6.45 -8.04
CA GLN A 126 33.92 -6.92 -7.34
C GLN A 126 33.64 -7.11 -5.84
N GLU A 127 33.05 -6.12 -5.18
CA GLU A 127 32.72 -6.22 -3.77
C GLU A 127 31.74 -7.36 -3.48
N TYR A 128 30.77 -7.59 -4.37
CA TYR A 128 29.83 -8.70 -4.28
C TYR A 128 30.52 -10.05 -4.46
N ASP A 129 31.42 -10.18 -5.44
CA ASP A 129 32.17 -11.41 -5.71
C ASP A 129 33.08 -11.78 -4.52
N GLU A 130 33.69 -10.79 -3.86
CA GLU A 130 34.58 -10.98 -2.69
C GLU A 130 33.81 -11.27 -1.40
N SER A 131 32.70 -10.58 -1.17
CA SER A 131 31.93 -10.64 0.09
C SER A 131 30.74 -11.58 0.07
N GLY A 132 30.33 -12.03 -1.11
CA GLY A 132 29.11 -12.78 -1.33
C GLY A 132 27.82 -11.98 -1.03
N PRO A 133 26.66 -12.67 -1.01
CA PRO A 133 25.34 -12.02 -0.88
C PRO A 133 25.15 -11.25 0.43
N GLY A 134 25.91 -11.57 1.48
CA GLY A 134 25.83 -10.90 2.78
C GLY A 134 26.19 -9.41 2.74
N ILE A 135 26.88 -8.93 1.69
CA ILE A 135 27.22 -7.52 1.55
C ILE A 135 25.98 -6.60 1.49
N VAL A 136 24.86 -7.10 0.98
CA VAL A 136 23.59 -6.34 0.93
C VAL A 136 23.12 -5.99 2.34
N HIS A 137 23.22 -6.92 3.28
CA HIS A 137 22.85 -6.66 4.68
C HIS A 137 23.80 -5.70 5.38
N ARG A 138 25.07 -5.62 4.96
CA ARG A 138 26.04 -4.71 5.58
C ARG A 138 25.96 -3.28 5.06
N LYS A 139 25.58 -3.10 3.79
CA LYS A 139 25.49 -1.77 3.16
C LYS A 139 24.08 -1.17 3.17
N CYS A 140 23.02 -1.99 3.23
CA CYS A 140 21.65 -1.49 3.04
C CYS A 140 20.76 -1.51 4.29
N PHE A 141 21.19 -2.12 5.41
CA PHE A 141 20.43 -2.28 6.65
C PHE A 141 21.32 -2.04 7.86
#